data_AF-A0A382N9I0-F1
#
_entry.id   AF-A0A382N9I0-F1
#
_cell.length_a   1.000
_cell.length_b   1.000
_cell.length_c   1.000
_cell.angle_alpha   90.00
_cell.angle_beta   90.00
_cell.angle_gamma   90.00
#
_symmetry.space_group_name_H-M   'P 1'
#
loop_
_entity.id
_entity.type
_entity.pdbx_description
1 polymer ?
#
loop_
_entity_poly.entity_id
_entity_poly.type
_entity_poly.pdbx_seq_one_letter_code
_entity_poly.pdbx_strand_id
1 'polypeptide(L)' 'MGKSTSAELLAKRGAKVSDSDQLARELVEPGQPALAEIAGAFGDDALREDGSLDRAKMAALVFNDSTAREKLEGILHPR' A
#
# COMPACT_ATOMS: atom_id res chain seq x y z
N MET A 1 4.97 33.30 -18.70
CA MET A 1 3.71 33.16 -17.94
C MET A 1 3.05 31.85 -18.35
N GLY A 2 2.77 30.95 -17.40
CA GLY A 2 1.90 29.79 -17.64
C GLY A 2 2.56 28.42 -17.83
N LYS A 3 3.56 28.04 -17.01
CA LYS A 3 3.96 26.61 -16.88
C LYS A 3 3.40 25.95 -15.61
N SER A 4 2.66 26.68 -14.78
CA SER A 4 2.27 26.21 -13.44
C SER A 4 0.88 25.57 -13.35
N THR A 5 0.05 25.57 -14.39
CA THR A 5 -1.33 25.07 -14.28
C THR A 5 -1.52 23.61 -14.73
N SER A 6 -0.58 23.05 -15.51
CA SER A 6 -0.70 21.67 -15.99
C SER A 6 -0.25 20.62 -14.96
N ALA A 7 0.56 21.00 -13.97
CA ALA A 7 0.97 20.10 -12.89
C ALA A 7 -0.13 19.91 -11.83
N GLU A 8 -0.90 20.96 -11.52
CA GLU A 8 -1.94 20.92 -10.48
C GLU A 8 -3.17 20.08 -10.88
N LEU A 9 -3.49 20.00 -12.17
CA LEU A 9 -4.59 19.17 -12.68
C LEU A 9 -4.22 17.69 -12.80
N LEU A 10 -2.93 17.37 -13.02
CA LEU A 10 -2.44 15.99 -13.02
C LEU A 10 -2.24 15.45 -11.60
N ALA A 11 -1.88 16.32 -10.65
CA ALA A 11 -1.85 15.98 -9.23
C ALA A 11 -3.23 15.54 -8.71
N LYS A 12 -4.35 16.07 -9.20
CA LYS A 12 -5.68 15.64 -8.69
C LYS A 12 -6.08 14.19 -8.98
N ARG A 13 -5.47 13.52 -9.96
CA ARG A 13 -5.72 12.09 -10.25
C ARG A 13 -4.54 11.17 -9.93
N GLY A 14 -3.30 11.67 -9.98
CA GLY A 14 -2.10 10.92 -9.61
C GLY A 14 -1.60 11.14 -8.18
N ALA A 15 -1.82 12.33 -7.59
CA ALA A 15 -1.40 12.61 -6.22
C ALA A 15 -2.24 11.87 -5.19
N LYS A 16 -3.50 11.54 -5.49
CA LYS A 16 -4.32 10.69 -4.60
C LYS A 16 -3.77 9.26 -4.50
N VAL A 17 -3.26 8.71 -5.61
CA VAL A 17 -2.59 7.39 -5.62
C VAL A 17 -1.25 7.47 -4.91
N SER A 18 -0.47 8.53 -5.14
CA SER A 18 0.83 8.72 -4.48
C SER A 18 0.70 8.96 -2.97
N ASP A 19 -0.30 9.71 -2.51
CA ASP A 19 -0.63 9.88 -1.08
C ASP A 19 -1.11 8.57 -0.47
N SER A 20 -1.95 7.80 -1.17
CA SER A 20 -2.38 6.48 -0.70
C SER A 20 -1.23 5.48 -0.62
N ASP A 21 -0.28 5.49 -1.57
CA ASP A 21 0.94 4.68 -1.49
C ASP A 21 1.81 5.10 -0.31
N GLN A 22 1.90 6.40 -0.02
CA GLN A 22 2.69 6.95 1.08
C GLN A 22 2.06 6.64 2.44
N LEU A 23 0.75 6.87 2.60
CA LEU A 23 -0.02 6.49 3.79
C LEU A 23 -0.04 4.97 3.99
N ALA A 24 -0.17 4.19 2.91
CA ALA A 24 -0.02 2.75 2.97
C ALA A 24 1.40 2.33 3.37
N ARG A 25 2.42 3.17 3.15
CA ARG A 25 3.76 2.86 3.67
C ARG A 25 3.84 3.00 5.18
N GLU A 26 3.24 4.05 5.73
CA GLU A 26 3.24 4.35 7.16
C GLU A 26 2.34 3.37 7.93
N LEU A 27 1.20 2.99 7.37
CA LEU A 27 0.26 2.04 7.97
C LEU A 27 0.81 0.60 8.08
N VAL A 28 1.81 0.26 7.28
CA VAL A 28 2.45 -1.08 7.31
C VAL A 28 3.83 -1.06 7.97
N GLU A 29 4.14 0.00 8.73
CA GLU A 29 5.35 0.01 9.56
C GLU A 29 5.25 -0.98 10.73
N PRO A 30 6.39 -1.54 11.18
CA PRO A 30 6.44 -2.40 12.36
C PRO A 30 5.74 -1.77 13.57
N GLY A 31 4.77 -2.48 14.14
CA GLY A 31 3.98 -2.01 15.28
C GLY A 31 2.64 -1.36 14.92
N GLN A 32 2.34 -1.18 13.64
CA GLN A 32 1.01 -0.75 13.19
C GLN A 32 0.02 -1.93 13.13
N PRO A 33 -1.27 -1.70 13.43
CA PRO A 33 -2.29 -2.74 13.39
C PRO A 33 -2.48 -3.31 11.98
N ALA A 34 -2.39 -2.47 10.93
CA ALA A 34 -2.51 -2.93 9.55
C ALA A 34 -1.40 -3.91 9.15
N LEU A 35 -0.17 -3.78 9.68
CA LEU A 35 0.88 -4.77 9.44
C LEU A 35 0.55 -6.13 10.06
N ALA A 36 0.02 -6.14 11.28
CA ALA A 36 -0.41 -7.36 11.95
C ALA A 36 -1.59 -8.04 11.22
N GLU A 37 -2.54 -7.25 10.71
CA GLU A 37 -3.64 -7.75 9.90
C GLU A 37 -3.14 -8.35 8.57
N ILE A 38 -2.18 -7.71 7.90
CA ILE A 38 -1.55 -8.24 6.69
C ILE A 38 -0.82 -9.55 7.00
N ALA A 39 -0.02 -9.61 8.06
CA ALA A 39 0.65 -10.84 8.48
C ALA A 39 -0.35 -11.96 8.80
N GLY A 40 -1.48 -11.63 9.46
CA GLY A 40 -2.55 -12.60 9.72
C GLY A 40 -3.29 -13.07 8.46
N ALA A 41 -3.46 -12.20 7.47
CA ALA A 41 -4.21 -12.50 6.26
C ALA A 41 -3.39 -13.22 5.18
N PHE A 42 -2.09 -12.90 5.09
CA PHE A 42 -1.17 -13.40 4.07
C PHE A 42 -0.10 -14.36 4.61
N GLY A 43 -0.03 -14.50 5.94
CA GLY A 43 0.95 -15.32 6.63
C GLY A 43 2.28 -14.59 6.85
N ASP A 44 3.18 -15.23 7.59
CA ASP A 44 4.54 -14.73 7.85
C ASP A 44 5.35 -14.52 6.57
N ASP A 45 4.94 -15.16 5.48
CA ASP A 45 5.50 -14.97 4.14
C ASP A 45 5.36 -13.54 3.60
N ALA A 46 4.42 -12.75 4.12
CA ALA A 46 4.25 -11.34 3.77
C ALA A 46 5.24 -10.42 4.51
N LEU A 47 5.91 -10.93 5.55
CA LEU A 47 6.89 -10.19 6.34
C LEU A 47 8.31 -10.60 5.96
N ARG A 48 9.23 -9.70 6.22
CA ARG A 48 10.68 -9.93 6.20
C ARG A 48 11.14 -10.46 7.55
N GLU A 49 12.36 -10.97 7.59
CA GLU A 49 12.99 -11.47 8.83
C GLU A 49 13.11 -10.40 9.93
N ASP A 50 13.13 -9.11 9.55
CA ASP A 50 13.14 -7.98 10.48
C ASP A 50 11.73 -7.58 10.98
N GLY A 51 10.69 -8.29 10.56
CA GLY A 51 9.30 -8.02 10.90
C GLY A 51 8.67 -6.89 10.09
N SER A 52 9.35 -6.32 9.10
CA SER A 52 8.77 -5.34 8.16
C SER A 52 8.02 -6.03 7.01
N LEU A 53 7.12 -5.30 6.34
CA LEU A 53 6.40 -5.84 5.19
C LEU A 53 7.35 -6.10 4.00
N ASP A 54 7.32 -7.32 3.43
CA ASP A 54 7.96 -7.62 2.15
C ASP A 54 7.10 -7.07 0.99
N ARG A 55 7.32 -5.80 0.68
CA ARG A 55 6.61 -5.11 -0.40
C ARG A 55 6.82 -5.74 -1.76
N ALA A 56 8.00 -6.30 -2.04
CA ALA A 56 8.27 -6.89 -3.34
C ALA A 56 7.45 -8.17 -3.54
N LYS A 57 7.41 -9.01 -2.49
CA LYS A 57 6.61 -10.23 -2.47
C LYS A 57 5.12 -9.93 -2.46
N MET A 58 4.68 -8.97 -1.65
CA MET A 58 3.29 -8.51 -1.64
C MET A 58 2.87 -7.94 -2.99
N ALA A 59 3.70 -7.10 -3.62
CA ALA A 59 3.41 -6.57 -4.95
C ALA A 59 3.28 -7.69 -5.98
N ALA A 60 4.19 -8.67 -6.00
CA ALA A 60 4.10 -9.81 -6.89
C ALA A 60 2.83 -10.65 -6.65
N LEU A 61 2.47 -10.87 -5.38
CA LEU A 61 1.27 -11.61 -4.98
C LEU A 61 0.00 -10.90 -5.47
N VAL A 62 -0.19 -9.62 -5.12
CA VAL A 62 -1.41 -8.87 -5.49
C VAL A 62 -1.48 -8.54 -6.98
N PHE A 63 -0.34 -8.57 -7.68
CA PHE A 63 -0.31 -8.43 -9.14
C PHE A 63 -0.76 -9.72 -9.84
N ASN A 64 -0.46 -10.88 -9.26
CA ASN A 64 -0.82 -12.18 -9.82
C ASN A 64 -2.16 -12.73 -9.31
N ASP A 65 -2.66 -12.23 -8.17
CA ASP A 65 -3.91 -12.63 -7.54
C ASP A 65 -4.77 -11.41 -7.18
N SER A 66 -5.88 -11.26 -7.90
CA SER A 66 -6.84 -10.17 -7.66
C SER A 66 -7.54 -10.30 -6.31
N THR A 67 -7.71 -11.51 -5.78
CA THR A 67 -8.30 -11.76 -4.46
C THR A 67 -7.36 -11.28 -3.36
N ALA A 68 -6.06 -11.54 -3.52
CA ALA A 68 -5.03 -10.99 -2.65
C ALA A 68 -5.04 -9.46 -2.67
N ARG A 69 -5.20 -8.85 -3.85
CA ARG A 69 -5.29 -7.41 -4.00
C ARG A 69 -6.48 -6.81 -3.24
N GLU A 70 -7.67 -7.37 -3.42
CA GLU A 70 -8.88 -6.90 -2.73
C GLU A 70 -8.77 -7.03 -1.20
N LYS A 71 -8.18 -8.13 -0.71
CA LYS A 71 -7.89 -8.29 0.72
C LYS A 71 -6.95 -7.21 1.24
N LEU A 72 -5.84 -6.96 0.53
CA LEU A 72 -4.87 -5.94 0.94
C LEU A 72 -5.50 -4.54 0.93
N GLU A 73 -6.25 -4.20 -0.13
CA GLU A 73 -6.99 -2.94 -0.19
C GLU A 73 -8.05 -2.81 0.93
N GLY A 74 -8.68 -3.91 1.34
CA GLY A 74 -9.63 -3.93 2.45
C GLY A 74 -9.01 -3.71 3.82
N ILE A 75 -7.75 -4.11 4.01
CA ILE A 75 -6.98 -3.86 5.24
C ILE A 75 -6.44 -2.42 5.24
N LEU A 76 -5.96 -1.94 4.09
CA LEU A 76 -5.34 -0.61 3.97
C LEU A 76 -6.35 0.54 3.93
N HIS A 77 -7.59 0.31 3.51
CA HIS A 77 -8.61 1.35 3.53
C HIS A 77 -9.21 1.49 4.93
N PRO A 78 -9.00 2.64 5.61
CA PRO A 78 -9.68 2.91 6.87
C PRO A 78 -11.19 2.97 6.62
N ARG A 79 -11.94 2.24 7.44
CA ARG A 79 -13.41 2.24 7.42
C ARG A 79 -13.98 3.52 8.05
#